data_AF-A0A1H4HWF7-F1
#
_entry.id   AF-A0A1H4HWF7-F1
#
_cell.length_a   1.000
_cell.length_b   1.000
_cell.length_c   1.000
_cell.angle_alpha   90.00
_cell.angle_beta   90.00
_cell.angle_gamma   90.00
#
_symmetry.space_group_name_H-M   'P 1'
#
loop_
_entity.id
_entity.type
_entity.pdbx_description
1 polymer ?
#
loop_
_entity_poly.entity_id
_entity_poly.type
_entity_poly.pdbx_seq_one_letter_code
_entity_poly.pdbx_strand_id
1 'polypeptide(L)'
;MSKPQQPAQPELSYHPNLGDRIVQDDGLYLLVSLAGVPGSKAKGLLLRRMPRSPKTPYGLECLGHHLLLTDGRWYASRVIGGDSEHANKTTTGVFQTELDALVNLWASRRSPGLALMV
;
A
#
# COMPACT_ATOMS: atom_id res chain seq x y z
N MET A 1 -11.64 26.58 41.83
CA MET A 1 -11.92 26.89 40.41
C MET A 1 -11.53 25.67 39.58
N SER A 2 -12.51 24.82 39.25
CA SER A 2 -12.26 23.57 38.52
C SER A 2 -12.14 23.85 37.03
N LYS A 3 -11.01 23.47 36.44
CA LYS A 3 -10.70 23.63 35.02
C LYS A 3 -11.67 22.76 34.20
N PRO A 4 -12.28 23.24 33.09
CA PRO A 4 -13.12 22.39 32.26
C PRO A 4 -12.28 21.28 31.63
N GLN A 5 -12.65 20.04 31.90
CA GLN A 5 -12.06 18.85 31.30
C GLN A 5 -12.54 18.79 29.84
N GLN A 6 -11.64 19.03 28.89
CA GLN A 6 -11.93 18.89 27.46
C GLN A 6 -12.43 17.45 27.19
N PRO A 7 -13.56 17.26 26.51
CA PRO A 7 -14.00 15.94 26.12
C PRO A 7 -12.96 15.33 25.17
N ALA A 8 -12.54 14.10 25.48
CA ALA A 8 -11.67 13.31 24.62
C ALA A 8 -12.29 13.25 23.22
N GLN A 9 -11.55 13.75 22.22
CA GLN A 9 -12.01 13.70 20.84
C GLN A 9 -12.23 12.22 20.47
N PRO A 10 -13.36 11.86 19.85
CA PRO A 10 -13.56 10.51 19.36
C PRO A 10 -12.44 10.20 18.37
N GLU A 11 -11.72 9.10 18.59
CA GLU A 11 -10.72 8.62 17.65
C GLU A 11 -11.39 8.52 16.29
N LEU A 12 -11.02 9.44 15.38
CA LEU A 12 -11.53 9.45 14.03
C LEU A 12 -11.19 8.08 13.45
N SER A 13 -12.20 7.22 13.37
CA SER A 13 -12.13 5.96 12.66
C SER A 13 -11.84 6.32 11.22
N TYR A 14 -10.55 6.34 10.88
CA TYR A 14 -10.04 6.70 9.57
C TYR A 14 -10.65 5.71 8.59
N HIS A 15 -11.74 6.12 7.96
CA HIS A 15 -12.24 5.49 6.76
C HIS A 15 -11.44 6.15 5.64
N PRO A 16 -10.41 5.49 5.07
CA PRO A 16 -9.83 6.02 3.87
C PRO A 16 -10.96 6.10 2.85
N ASN A 17 -11.38 7.31 2.49
CA ASN A 17 -12.07 7.50 1.22
C ASN A 17 -11.02 7.18 0.15
N LEU A 18 -10.93 5.89 -0.18
CA LEU A 18 -9.86 5.34 -1.00
C LEU A 18 -9.90 5.99 -2.38
N GLY A 19 -11.10 6.38 -2.85
CA GLY A 19 -11.34 7.02 -4.14
C GLY A 19 -10.47 8.25 -4.37
N ASP A 20 -10.38 9.15 -3.40
CA ASP A 20 -9.60 10.40 -3.51
C ASP A 20 -8.08 10.15 -3.55
N ARG A 21 -7.66 8.91 -3.31
CA ARG A 21 -6.26 8.49 -3.22
C ARG A 21 -5.87 7.56 -4.36
N ILE A 22 -6.79 7.20 -5.25
CA ILE A 22 -6.50 6.36 -6.40
C ILE A 22 -5.64 7.15 -7.40
N VAL A 23 -4.44 6.65 -7.64
CA VAL A 23 -3.54 7.13 -8.69
C VAL A 23 -3.84 6.41 -10.00
N GLN A 24 -4.03 5.08 -9.94
CA GLN A 24 -4.42 4.26 -11.09
C GLN A 24 -5.38 3.13 -10.68
N ASP A 25 -6.29 2.79 -11.58
CA ASP A 25 -7.27 1.71 -11.43
C ASP A 25 -7.47 1.02 -12.78
N ASP A 26 -7.31 -0.30 -12.85
CA ASP A 26 -7.62 -1.10 -14.04
C ASP A 26 -8.82 -2.06 -13.84
N GLY A 27 -9.61 -1.81 -12.80
CA GLY A 27 -10.78 -2.60 -12.42
C GLY A 27 -10.45 -3.81 -11.54
N LEU A 28 -9.22 -4.31 -11.58
CA LEU A 28 -8.74 -5.41 -10.72
C LEU A 28 -7.66 -4.94 -9.74
N TYR A 29 -6.74 -4.10 -10.18
CA TYR A 29 -5.64 -3.57 -9.39
C TYR A 29 -5.81 -2.07 -9.14
N LEU A 30 -5.33 -1.62 -7.98
CA LEU A 30 -5.33 -0.24 -7.56
C LEU A 30 -3.91 0.19 -7.21
N LEU A 31 -3.52 1.36 -7.66
CA LEU A 31 -2.39 2.10 -7.11
C LEU A 31 -2.95 3.26 -6.31
N VAL A 32 -2.64 3.33 -5.02
CA VAL A 32 -3.14 4.38 -4.13
C VAL A 32 -2.01 5.17 -3.50
N SER A 33 -2.19 6.47 -3.35
CA SER A 33 -1.29 7.36 -2.62
C SER A 33 -1.69 7.46 -1.14
N LEU A 34 -0.69 7.32 -0.28
CA LEU A 34 -0.79 7.57 1.16
C LEU A 34 -0.19 8.93 1.55
N ALA A 35 -0.04 9.84 0.59
CA ALA A 35 0.35 11.21 0.88
C ALA A 35 -0.63 11.84 1.92
N GLY A 36 -0.06 12.45 2.95
CA GLY A 36 -0.84 13.06 4.04
C GLY A 36 -1.52 12.08 5.00
N VAL A 37 -1.30 10.76 4.89
CA VAL A 37 -1.77 9.79 5.89
C VAL A 37 -0.81 9.79 7.09
N PRO A 38 -1.25 10.20 8.29
CA PRO A 38 -0.39 10.23 9.47
C PRO A 38 0.16 8.85 9.81
N GLY A 39 1.44 8.77 10.19
CA GLY A 39 2.09 7.52 10.63
C GLY A 39 2.42 6.52 9.51
N SER A 40 2.03 6.78 8.26
CA SER A 40 2.35 5.88 7.16
C SER A 40 3.82 6.01 6.71
N LYS A 41 4.58 4.92 6.88
CA LYS A 41 5.93 4.78 6.30
C LYS A 41 5.88 4.64 4.79
N ALA A 42 4.91 3.88 4.29
CA ALA A 42 4.64 3.78 2.86
C ALA A 42 4.03 5.09 2.34
N LYS A 43 4.43 5.47 1.13
CA LYS A 43 3.88 6.63 0.42
C LYS A 43 2.82 6.24 -0.59
N GLY A 44 2.72 4.96 -0.91
CA GLY A 44 1.55 4.40 -1.56
C GLY A 44 1.60 2.89 -1.64
N LEU A 45 0.47 2.31 -2.02
CA LEU A 45 0.24 0.87 -2.03
C LEU A 45 -0.24 0.42 -3.41
N LEU A 46 0.20 -0.78 -3.78
CA LEU A 46 -0.41 -1.55 -4.84
C LEU A 46 -1.38 -2.54 -4.21
N LEU A 47 -2.65 -2.47 -4.59
CA LEU A 47 -3.70 -3.34 -4.07
C LEU A 47 -4.32 -4.16 -5.19
N ARG A 48 -4.89 -5.32 -4.84
CA ARG A 48 -5.72 -6.14 -5.72
C ARG A 48 -7.10 -6.30 -5.12
N ARG A 49 -8.13 -6.11 -5.94
CA ARG A 49 -9.51 -6.45 -5.60
C ARG A 49 -9.68 -7.95 -5.57
N MET A 50 -10.27 -8.43 -4.48
CA MET A 50 -10.51 -9.83 -4.19
C MET A 50 -11.92 -9.97 -3.63
N PRO A 51 -12.57 -11.14 -3.76
CA PRO A 51 -13.79 -11.41 -3.03
C PRO A 51 -13.60 -11.15 -1.53
N ARG A 52 -14.62 -10.57 -0.90
CA ARG A 52 -14.59 -10.36 0.55
C ARG A 52 -14.57 -11.71 1.25
N SER A 53 -13.69 -11.85 2.22
CA SER A 53 -13.56 -13.04 3.05
C SER A 53 -13.19 -12.64 4.47
N PRO A 54 -13.24 -13.54 5.46
CA PRO A 54 -12.74 -13.25 6.81
C PRO A 54 -11.29 -12.76 6.83
N LYS A 55 -10.46 -13.19 5.86
CA LYS A 55 -9.06 -12.75 5.71
C LYS A 55 -8.94 -11.42 4.95
N THR A 56 -9.93 -11.08 4.14
CA THR A 56 -9.97 -9.89 3.29
C THR A 56 -11.30 -9.16 3.46
N PRO A 57 -11.61 -8.62 4.65
CA PRO A 57 -12.94 -8.08 4.97
C PRO A 57 -13.32 -6.91 4.05
N TYR A 58 -12.32 -6.15 3.59
CA TYR A 58 -12.48 -5.02 2.68
C TYR A 58 -12.44 -5.41 1.19
N GLY A 59 -12.20 -6.69 0.87
CA GLY A 59 -12.07 -7.15 -0.52
C GLY A 59 -10.82 -6.59 -1.23
N LEU A 60 -9.80 -6.22 -0.45
CA LEU A 60 -8.55 -5.67 -0.93
C LEU A 60 -7.40 -6.45 -0.33
N GLU A 61 -6.43 -6.77 -1.15
CA GLU A 61 -5.17 -7.41 -0.79
C GLU A 61 -4.02 -6.47 -1.13
N CYS A 62 -3.09 -6.25 -0.20
CA CYS A 62 -1.89 -5.46 -0.46
C CYS A 62 -0.84 -6.31 -1.18
N LEU A 63 -0.48 -5.91 -2.40
CA LEU A 63 0.51 -6.60 -3.23
C LEU A 63 1.85 -5.88 -3.25
N GLY A 64 1.97 -4.71 -2.62
CA GLY A 64 3.22 -3.97 -2.65
C GLY A 64 3.06 -2.55 -2.15
N HIS A 65 4.19 -1.89 -2.01
CA HIS A 65 4.26 -0.52 -1.54
C HIS A 65 5.48 0.17 -2.14
N HIS A 66 5.46 1.50 -2.09
CA HIS A 66 6.65 2.30 -2.27
C HIS A 66 6.83 3.25 -1.08
N LEU A 67 8.08 3.61 -0.80
CA LEU A 67 8.46 4.50 0.29
C LEU A 67 9.71 5.30 -0.05
N LEU A 68 9.88 6.43 0.64
CA LEU A 68 11.09 7.24 0.56
C LEU A 68 12.11 6.72 1.59
N LEU A 69 13.31 6.40 1.12
CA LEU A 69 14.44 5.99 1.95
C LEU A 69 15.13 7.20 2.58
N THR A 70 15.96 6.93 3.59
CA THR A 70 16.71 7.97 4.33
C THR A 70 17.75 8.70 3.47
N ASP A 71 18.18 8.09 2.37
CA ASP A 71 19.11 8.66 1.40
C ASP A 71 18.42 9.48 0.29
N GLY A 72 17.10 9.66 0.39
CA GLY A 72 16.30 10.42 -0.58
C GLY A 72 15.88 9.61 -1.81
N ARG A 73 16.28 8.34 -1.94
CA ARG A 73 15.84 7.47 -3.02
C ARG A 73 14.49 6.81 -2.72
N TRP A 74 13.81 6.38 -3.76
CA TRP A 74 12.51 5.75 -3.68
C TRP A 74 12.63 4.24 -3.78
N TYR A 75 12.10 3.52 -2.80
CA TYR A 75 12.05 2.07 -2.81
C TYR A 75 10.67 1.60 -3.25
N ALA A 76 10.60 0.65 -4.19
CA ALA A 76 9.37 -0.06 -4.52
C ALA A 76 9.54 -1.55 -4.25
N SER A 77 8.54 -2.16 -3.63
CA SER A 77 8.54 -3.57 -3.27
C SER A 77 7.22 -4.20 -3.59
N ARG A 78 7.28 -5.39 -4.19
CA ARG A 78 6.12 -6.22 -4.45
C ARG A 78 6.13 -7.39 -3.49
N VAL A 79 5.01 -7.61 -2.85
CA VAL A 79 4.76 -8.75 -1.99
C VAL A 79 4.05 -9.81 -2.83
N ILE A 80 4.66 -10.98 -2.93
CA ILE A 80 4.11 -12.12 -3.66
C ILE A 80 3.82 -13.22 -2.64
N GLY A 81 2.57 -13.67 -2.58
CA GLY A 81 2.16 -14.76 -1.68
C GLY A 81 1.11 -14.40 -0.62
N GLY A 82 0.45 -13.24 -0.71
CA GLY A 82 -0.61 -12.82 0.21
C GLY A 82 -0.14 -12.70 1.67
N ASP A 83 -1.07 -12.56 2.62
CA ASP A 83 -0.83 -12.41 4.07
C ASP A 83 -0.29 -13.69 4.76
N SER A 84 0.33 -14.61 4.03
CA SER A 84 0.94 -15.79 4.64
C SER A 84 2.32 -15.45 5.19
N GLU A 85 2.74 -16.12 6.26
CA GLU A 85 4.14 -16.07 6.77
C GLU A 85 5.20 -16.46 5.72
N HIS A 86 4.76 -16.89 4.53
CA HIS A 86 5.56 -17.29 3.38
C HIS A 86 5.51 -16.26 2.24
N ALA A 87 5.08 -15.03 2.51
CA ALA A 87 5.09 -13.95 1.52
C ALA A 87 6.53 -13.65 1.07
N ASN A 88 6.88 -14.13 -0.12
CA ASN A 88 8.15 -13.84 -0.75
C ASN A 88 8.13 -12.38 -1.25
N LYS A 89 8.78 -11.49 -0.48
CA LYS A 89 9.05 -10.14 -0.94
C LYS A 89 9.92 -10.21 -2.19
N THR A 90 9.33 -9.85 -3.32
CA THR A 90 10.06 -9.70 -4.58
C THR A 90 10.36 -8.22 -4.72
N THR A 91 11.58 -7.85 -4.38
CA THR A 91 12.02 -6.46 -4.46
C THR A 91 11.83 -5.95 -5.89
N THR A 92 11.14 -4.82 -6.05
CA THR A 92 10.86 -4.22 -7.36
C THR A 92 11.93 -3.20 -7.77
N GLY A 93 12.61 -2.57 -6.80
CA GLY A 93 13.84 -1.80 -7.05
C GLY A 93 14.02 -0.58 -6.14
N VAL A 94 15.12 0.14 -6.38
CA VAL A 94 15.41 1.47 -5.81
C VAL A 94 15.57 2.45 -6.96
N PHE A 95 14.91 3.61 -6.86
CA PHE A 95 14.73 4.58 -7.93
C PHE A 95 15.08 5.98 -7.45
N GLN A 96 15.40 6.88 -8.38
CA GLN A 96 15.74 8.27 -8.06
C GLN A 96 14.49 9.12 -7.82
N THR A 97 13.37 8.79 -8.48
CA THR A 97 12.13 9.56 -8.38
C THR A 97 10.96 8.72 -7.88
N GLU A 98 9.98 9.38 -7.28
CA GLU A 98 8.72 8.75 -6.86
C GLU A 98 7.97 8.18 -8.06
N LEU A 99 7.96 8.93 -9.17
CA LEU A 99 7.29 8.53 -10.39
C LEU A 99 7.85 7.21 -10.95
N ASP A 100 9.18 7.06 -10.98
CA ASP A 100 9.81 5.82 -11.44
C ASP A 100 9.42 4.64 -10.55
N ALA A 101 9.41 4.84 -9.22
CA ALA A 101 9.01 3.82 -8.27
C ALA A 101 7.52 3.41 -8.45
N LEU A 102 6.64 4.40 -8.64
CA LEU A 102 5.21 4.18 -8.93
C LEU A 102 4.98 3.42 -10.23
N VAL A 103 5.64 3.85 -11.31
CA VAL A 103 5.51 3.22 -12.64
C VAL A 103 5.98 1.78 -12.59
N ASN A 104 7.13 1.50 -11.95
CA ASN A 104 7.65 0.15 -11.83
C ASN A 104 6.75 -0.73 -10.94
N LEU A 105 6.26 -0.19 -9.83
CA LEU A 105 5.32 -0.89 -8.96
C LEU A 105 4.02 -1.24 -9.71
N TRP A 106 3.47 -0.30 -10.47
CA TRP A 106 2.27 -0.54 -11.28
C TRP A 106 2.50 -1.54 -12.42
N ALA A 107 3.64 -1.44 -13.12
CA ALA A 107 4.00 -2.37 -14.19
C ALA A 107 4.11 -3.81 -13.65
N SER A 108 4.60 -3.97 -12.42
CA SER A 108 4.73 -5.27 -11.77
C SER A 108 3.40 -5.93 -11.37
N ARG A 109 2.26 -5.22 -11.41
CA ARG A 109 0.99 -5.68 -10.81
C ARG A 109 0.50 -7.03 -11.34
N ARG A 110 0.76 -7.32 -12.63
CA ARG A 110 0.32 -8.53 -13.32
C ARG A 110 1.39 -9.60 -13.40
N SER A 111 2.63 -9.34 -12.98
CA SER A 111 3.66 -10.36 -13.13
C SER A 111 3.24 -11.56 -12.27
N PRO A 112 3.17 -12.78 -12.79
CA PRO A 112 3.13 -13.93 -11.92
C PRO A 112 4.40 -13.83 -11.08
N GLY A 113 4.28 -13.84 -9.75
CA GLY A 113 5.48 -14.10 -8.98
C GLY A 113 6.10 -15.37 -9.52
N LEU A 114 7.42 -15.42 -9.62
CA LEU A 114 8.14 -16.65 -9.96
C LEU A 114 7.80 -17.71 -8.91
N ALA A 115 6.67 -18.37 -9.11
CA ALA A 115 6.38 -19.71 -8.68
C ALA A 115 6.99 -20.61 -9.76
N LEU A 116 8.32 -20.63 -9.82
CA LEU A 116 9.13 -21.61 -10.56
C LEU A 116 10.60 -21.39 -10.20
N MET A 117 11.30 -22.50 -9.94
CA MET A 117 12.65 -22.70 -9.38
C MET A 117 12.63 -22.75 -7.84
N VAL A 118 12.62 -23.91 -7.18
CA VAL A 118 13.10 -25.27 -7.51
C VAL A 118 12.18 -26.31 -6.85
#